data_AF-A0A7V9QQJ5-F1
#
_entry.id   AF-A0A7V9QQJ5-F1
#
_cell.length_a   1.000
_cell.length_b   1.000
_cell.length_c   1.000
_cell.angle_alpha   90.00
_cell.angle_beta   90.00
_cell.angle_gamma   90.00
#
_symmetry.space_group_name_H-M   'P 1'
#
loop_
_entity.id
_entity.type
_entity.pdbx_description
1 polymer ?
#
loop_
_entity_poly.entity_id
_entity_poly.type
_entity_poly.pdbx_seq_one_letter_code
_entity_poly.pdbx_strand_id
1 'polypeptide(L)'
;MTPTSATKGDIEQASELLAVISRRASHEVRNALNSVAVNLEVVRTRIARPEPDLSELRNFAERASKESDAAASLTTGLADLTRLLALAATGDGKATVKLGTDSKIVSVPLCSAGDVELSGDLRALSARMGVSIRLDGSTVIFTVRD
;
A
#
# COMPACT_ATOMS: atom_id res chain seq x y z
N MET A 1 16.35 -20.86 21.70
CA MET A 1 14.89 -20.64 21.66
C MET A 1 14.36 -21.32 20.41
N THR A 2 13.56 -22.37 20.57
CA THR A 2 12.94 -23.11 19.47
C THR A 2 11.74 -22.32 18.92
N PRO A 3 11.55 -22.23 17.60
CA PRO A 3 10.37 -21.60 17.02
C PRO A 3 9.15 -22.51 17.26
N THR A 4 8.25 -22.08 18.14
CA THR A 4 6.93 -22.71 18.31
C THR A 4 6.14 -22.50 17.02
N SER A 5 5.65 -23.60 16.43
CA SER A 5 4.75 -23.55 15.27
C SER A 5 3.58 -22.61 15.52
N ALA A 6 3.21 -21.82 14.50
CA ALA A 6 2.07 -20.91 14.56
C ALA A 6 0.81 -21.67 14.99
N THR A 7 0.10 -21.17 15.99
CA THR A 7 -1.20 -21.71 16.36
C THR A 7 -2.24 -21.31 15.30
N LYS A 8 -3.34 -22.06 15.18
CA LYS A 8 -4.44 -21.72 14.26
C LYS A 8 -4.94 -20.27 14.43
N GLY A 9 -4.90 -19.75 15.67
CA GLY A 9 -5.25 -18.36 15.98
C GLY A 9 -4.26 -17.33 15.41
N ASP A 10 -2.97 -17.66 15.32
CA ASP A 10 -1.95 -16.75 14.75
C ASP A 10 -2.13 -16.58 13.24
N ILE A 11 -2.55 -17.65 12.54
CA ILE A 11 -2.80 -17.62 11.10
C ILE A 11 -4.04 -16.78 10.77
N GLU A 12 -5.10 -16.90 11.58
CA GLU A 12 -6.33 -16.11 11.41
C GLU A 12 -6.07 -14.62 11.67
N GLN A 13 -5.37 -14.29 12.75
CA GLN A 13 -4.96 -12.91 13.05
C GLN A 13 -4.03 -12.32 11.98
N ALA A 14 -3.08 -13.12 11.47
CA ALA A 14 -2.23 -12.69 10.38
C ALA A 14 -3.06 -12.37 9.13
N SER A 15 -4.00 -13.26 8.77
CA SER A 15 -4.87 -13.06 7.61
C SER A 15 -5.73 -11.80 7.75
N GLU A 16 -6.29 -11.55 8.94
CA GLU A 16 -7.06 -10.35 9.22
C GLU A 16 -6.18 -9.08 9.09
N LEU A 17 -4.97 -9.09 9.65
CA LEU A 17 -4.07 -7.94 9.58
C LEU A 17 -3.60 -7.65 8.14
N LEU A 18 -3.31 -8.69 7.36
CA LEU A 18 -2.99 -8.57 5.94
C LEU A 18 -4.19 -8.02 5.14
N ALA A 19 -5.41 -8.42 5.47
CA ALA A 19 -6.61 -7.86 4.86
C ALA A 19 -6.81 -6.37 5.20
N VAL A 20 -6.46 -5.94 6.43
CA VAL A 20 -6.43 -4.52 6.81
C VAL A 20 -5.41 -3.75 5.97
N ILE A 21 -4.19 -4.29 5.80
CA ILE A 21 -3.14 -3.67 4.99
C ILE A 21 -3.60 -3.52 3.53
N SER A 22 -4.13 -4.59 2.91
CA SER A 22 -4.65 -4.56 1.54
C SER A 22 -5.79 -3.55 1.36
N ARG A 23 -6.66 -3.41 2.38
CA ARG A 23 -7.73 -2.42 2.39
C ARG A 23 -7.18 -0.99 2.43
N ARG A 24 -6.22 -0.71 3.32
CA ARG A 24 -5.54 0.60 3.40
C ARG A 24 -4.84 0.93 2.08
N ALA A 25 -4.14 -0.04 1.48
CA ALA A 25 -3.47 0.15 0.19
C ALA A 25 -4.45 0.55 -0.93
N SER A 26 -5.54 -0.20 -1.05
CA SER A 26 -6.59 0.08 -2.03
C SER A 26 -7.25 1.44 -1.81
N HIS A 27 -7.42 1.85 -0.56
CA HIS A 27 -7.97 3.15 -0.19
C HIS A 27 -7.06 4.29 -0.66
N GLU A 28 -5.75 4.18 -0.45
CA GLU A 28 -4.80 5.21 -0.88
C GLU A 28 -4.75 5.39 -2.40
N VAL A 29 -4.81 4.30 -3.17
CA VAL A 29 -4.91 4.36 -4.63
C VAL A 29 -6.21 5.06 -5.06
N ARG A 30 -7.35 4.70 -4.48
CA ARG A 30 -8.64 5.35 -4.79
C ARG A 30 -8.63 6.83 -4.43
N ASN A 31 -8.02 7.22 -3.32
CA ASN A 31 -7.91 8.62 -2.93
C ASN A 31 -7.14 9.44 -3.96
N ALA A 32 -5.99 8.92 -4.45
CA ALA A 32 -5.22 9.58 -5.49
C ALA A 32 -6.02 9.71 -6.80
N LEU A 33 -6.66 8.62 -7.25
CA LEU A 33 -7.50 8.62 -8.46
C LEU A 33 -8.71 9.58 -8.35
N ASN A 34 -9.33 9.66 -7.18
CA ASN A 34 -10.41 10.61 -6.92
C ASN A 34 -9.91 12.06 -7.00
N SER A 35 -8.71 12.35 -6.49
CA SER A 35 -8.09 13.66 -6.62
C SER A 35 -7.87 14.04 -8.08
N VAL A 36 -7.39 13.10 -8.92
CA VAL A 36 -7.28 13.30 -10.38
C VAL A 36 -8.63 13.63 -11.00
N ALA A 37 -9.65 12.80 -10.74
CA ALA A 37 -10.99 12.97 -11.31
C ALA A 37 -11.61 14.32 -10.95
N VAL A 38 -11.51 14.74 -9.69
CA VAL A 38 -12.03 16.03 -9.22
C VAL A 38 -11.32 17.19 -9.90
N ASN A 39 -9.99 17.17 -9.98
CA ASN A 39 -9.23 18.25 -10.63
C ASN A 39 -9.58 18.35 -12.13
N LEU A 40 -9.71 17.22 -12.83
CA LEU A 40 -10.13 17.20 -14.24
C LEU A 40 -11.57 17.68 -14.44
N GLU A 41 -12.48 17.33 -13.53
CA GLU A 41 -13.86 17.80 -13.58
C GLU A 41 -13.96 19.32 -13.38
N VAL A 42 -13.13 19.88 -12.50
CA VAL A 42 -13.03 21.33 -12.32
C VAL A 42 -12.50 21.99 -13.59
N VAL A 43 -11.47 21.43 -14.24
CA VAL A 43 -10.95 21.93 -15.53
C VAL A 43 -12.06 21.90 -16.59
N ARG A 44 -12.76 20.77 -16.73
CA ARG A 44 -13.88 20.59 -17.68
C ARG A 44 -15.00 21.61 -17.45
N THR A 45 -15.33 21.88 -16.20
CA THR A 45 -16.40 22.84 -15.84
C THR A 45 -15.97 24.28 -16.10
N ARG A 46 -14.72 24.63 -15.79
CA ARG A 46 -14.21 26.00 -15.93
C ARG A 46 -13.93 26.39 -17.37
N ILE A 47 -13.45 25.45 -18.20
CA ILE A 47 -13.16 25.73 -19.63
C ILE A 47 -14.43 25.97 -20.45
N ALA A 48 -15.59 25.47 -19.98
CA ALA A 48 -16.88 25.71 -20.61
C ALA A 48 -17.46 27.12 -20.34
N ARG A 49 -16.80 27.95 -19.52
CA ARG A 49 -17.24 29.32 -19.24
C ARG A 49 -16.92 30.25 -20.42
N PRO A 50 -17.71 31.32 -20.64
CA PRO A 50 -17.47 32.28 -21.73
C PRO A 50 -16.09 32.96 -21.66
N GLU A 51 -15.61 33.22 -20.45
CA GLU A 51 -14.31 33.83 -20.17
C GLU A 51 -13.60 33.01 -19.07
N PRO A 52 -12.89 31.93 -19.43
CA PRO A 52 -12.23 31.08 -18.45
C PRO A 52 -10.95 31.74 -17.91
N ASP A 53 -10.75 31.67 -16.59
CA ASP A 53 -9.47 32.03 -15.98
C ASP A 53 -8.42 30.95 -16.31
N LEU A 54 -7.52 31.28 -17.22
CA LEU A 54 -6.45 30.38 -17.67
C LEU A 54 -5.45 30.04 -16.56
N SER A 55 -5.22 30.93 -15.60
CA SER A 55 -4.33 30.68 -14.47
C SER A 55 -4.93 29.64 -13.53
N GLU A 56 -6.22 29.74 -13.25
CA GLU A 56 -6.93 28.73 -12.45
C GLU A 56 -6.97 27.37 -13.15
N LEU A 57 -7.30 27.34 -14.45
CA LEU A 57 -7.29 26.11 -15.24
C LEU A 57 -5.93 25.41 -15.19
N ARG A 58 -4.84 26.17 -15.38
CA ARG A 58 -3.48 25.65 -15.29
C ARG A 58 -3.20 25.04 -13.92
N ASN A 59 -3.60 25.70 -12.83
CA ASN A 59 -3.39 25.19 -11.47
C ASN A 59 -4.09 23.84 -11.24
N PHE A 60 -5.33 23.68 -11.69
CA PHE A 60 -6.04 22.39 -11.56
C PHE A 60 -5.45 21.31 -12.47
N ALA A 61 -5.04 21.65 -13.70
CA ALA A 61 -4.37 20.71 -14.59
C ALA A 61 -3.01 20.22 -14.03
N GLU A 62 -2.20 21.13 -13.47
CA GLU A 62 -0.93 20.77 -12.82
C GLU A 62 -1.15 19.88 -11.58
N ARG A 63 -2.20 20.14 -10.79
CA ARG A 63 -2.58 19.27 -9.67
C ARG A 63 -3.02 17.89 -10.15
N ALA A 64 -3.87 17.82 -11.18
CA ALA A 64 -4.30 16.56 -11.78
C ALA A 64 -3.10 15.73 -12.27
N SER A 65 -2.12 16.38 -12.91
CA SER A 65 -0.89 15.73 -13.36
C SER A 65 -0.10 15.13 -12.20
N LYS A 66 0.16 15.92 -11.14
CA LYS A 66 0.89 15.44 -9.96
C LYS A 66 0.19 14.28 -9.26
N GLU A 67 -1.14 14.34 -9.15
CA GLU A 67 -1.94 13.28 -8.54
C GLU A 67 -2.01 12.03 -9.42
N SER A 68 -1.94 12.19 -10.75
CA SER A 68 -1.84 11.08 -11.70
C SER A 68 -0.51 10.34 -11.54
N ASP A 69 0.60 11.08 -11.43
CA ASP A 69 1.92 10.49 -11.17
C ASP A 69 1.95 9.75 -9.82
N ALA A 70 1.34 10.35 -8.79
CA ALA A 70 1.17 9.70 -7.48
C ALA A 70 0.31 8.44 -7.57
N ALA A 71 -0.82 8.48 -8.30
CA ALA A 71 -1.69 7.32 -8.48
C ALA A 71 -0.97 6.17 -9.22
N ALA A 72 -0.14 6.48 -10.22
CA ALA A 72 0.67 5.51 -10.92
C ALA A 72 1.68 4.83 -9.98
N SER A 73 2.45 5.63 -9.23
CA SER A 73 3.39 5.12 -8.21
C SER A 73 2.70 4.25 -7.17
N LEU A 74 1.56 4.68 -6.62
CA LEU A 74 0.81 3.89 -5.64
C LEU A 74 0.24 2.59 -6.23
N THR A 75 -0.13 2.58 -7.52
CA THR A 75 -0.61 1.38 -8.21
C THR A 75 0.53 0.37 -8.41
N THR A 76 1.72 0.84 -8.78
CA THR A 76 2.92 -0.02 -8.81
C THR A 76 3.23 -0.58 -7.42
N GLY A 77 3.18 0.26 -6.39
CA GLY A 77 3.36 -0.19 -5.00
C GLY A 77 2.31 -1.22 -4.57
N LEU A 78 1.06 -1.10 -5.03
CA LEU A 78 0.00 -2.07 -4.74
C LEU A 78 0.24 -3.41 -5.47
N ALA A 79 0.75 -3.36 -6.70
CA ALA A 79 1.14 -4.56 -7.43
C ALA A 79 2.31 -5.29 -6.73
N ASP A 80 3.31 -4.55 -6.27
CA ASP A 80 4.44 -5.10 -5.49
C ASP A 80 3.98 -5.70 -4.17
N LEU A 81 3.08 -5.02 -3.45
CA LEU A 81 2.46 -5.56 -2.24
C LEU A 81 1.70 -6.86 -2.54
N THR A 82 0.90 -6.90 -3.60
CA THR A 82 0.14 -8.08 -4.00
C THR A 82 1.07 -9.25 -4.33
N ARG A 83 2.18 -8.98 -5.02
CA ARG A 83 3.23 -9.97 -5.31
C ARG A 83 3.84 -10.50 -4.02
N LEU A 84 4.18 -9.63 -3.05
CA LEU A 84 4.72 -10.05 -1.75
C LEU A 84 3.73 -10.93 -0.98
N LEU A 85 2.45 -10.55 -0.95
CA LEU A 85 1.41 -11.33 -0.29
C LEU A 85 1.19 -12.68 -0.96
N ALA A 86 1.28 -12.76 -2.29
CA ALA A 86 1.21 -14.02 -3.01
C ALA A 86 2.40 -14.94 -2.70
N LEU A 87 3.62 -14.40 -2.64
CA LEU A 87 4.83 -15.15 -2.25
C LEU A 87 4.80 -15.63 -0.80
N ALA A 88 4.11 -14.87 0.07
CA ALA A 88 3.86 -15.22 1.45
C ALA A 88 2.79 -16.32 1.58
N ALA A 89 1.71 -16.25 0.80
CA ALA A 89 0.62 -17.22 0.82
C ALA A 89 1.03 -18.62 0.32
N THR A 90 2.07 -18.71 -0.52
CA THR A 90 2.64 -19.99 -0.96
C THR A 90 3.67 -20.57 0.02
N GLY A 91 4.08 -19.82 1.05
CA GLY A 91 4.95 -20.31 2.12
C GLY A 91 4.19 -21.24 3.07
N ASP A 92 4.91 -22.12 3.79
CA ASP A 92 4.42 -23.18 4.69
C ASP A 92 3.59 -22.71 5.92
N GLY A 93 2.86 -21.58 5.84
CA GLY A 93 1.87 -21.18 6.85
C GLY A 93 2.46 -20.70 8.19
N LYS A 94 3.75 -20.37 8.24
CA LYS A 94 4.45 -19.94 9.47
C LYS A 94 4.34 -18.43 9.75
N ALA A 95 3.23 -17.80 9.36
CA ALA A 95 3.01 -16.41 9.72
C ALA A 95 2.96 -16.27 11.25
N THR A 96 3.62 -15.25 11.78
CA THR A 96 3.59 -14.95 13.22
C THR A 96 3.07 -13.54 13.45
N VAL A 97 2.23 -13.38 14.46
CA VAL A 97 1.70 -12.08 14.88
C VAL A 97 2.25 -11.74 16.26
N LYS A 98 2.73 -10.51 16.41
CA LYS A 98 3.12 -9.94 17.70
C LYS A 98 2.33 -8.66 17.92
N LEU A 99 1.62 -8.59 19.04
CA LEU A 99 0.92 -7.40 19.50
C LEU A 99 1.88 -6.61 20.40
N GLY A 100 2.17 -5.37 20.00
CA GLY A 100 2.81 -4.35 20.84
C GLY A 100 1.78 -3.38 21.39
N THR A 101 2.21 -2.48 22.28
CA THR A 101 1.33 -1.50 22.93
C THR A 101 0.59 -0.59 21.95
N ASP A 102 1.28 -0.14 20.89
CA ASP A 102 0.73 0.78 19.86
C ASP A 102 0.95 0.25 18.43
N SER A 103 1.22 -1.04 18.27
CA SER A 103 1.51 -1.60 16.96
C SER A 103 1.23 -3.09 16.87
N LYS A 104 0.86 -3.54 15.68
CA LYS A 104 0.69 -4.96 15.34
C LYS A 104 1.75 -5.33 14.31
N ILE A 105 2.54 -6.35 14.63
CA ILE A 105 3.62 -6.83 13.77
C ILE A 105 3.20 -8.19 13.21
N VAL A 106 3.16 -8.34 11.90
CA VAL A 106 3.02 -9.64 11.24
C VAL A 106 4.28 -9.95 10.45
N SER A 107 4.86 -11.11 10.73
CA SER A 107 6.05 -11.61 10.03
C SER A 107 5.65 -12.83 9.21
N VAL A 108 5.88 -12.78 7.90
CA VAL A 108 5.47 -13.84 6.98
C VAL A 108 6.68 -14.33 6.20
N PRO A 109 7.05 -15.62 6.31
CA PRO A 109 8.09 -16.20 5.48
C PRO A 109 7.69 -16.25 4.01
N LEU A 110 8.63 -15.95 3.13
CA LEU A 110 8.47 -16.02 1.68
C LEU A 110 8.90 -17.41 1.19
N CYS A 111 8.13 -17.98 0.27
CA CYS A 111 8.41 -19.31 -0.29
C CYS A 111 9.68 -19.37 -1.15
N SER A 112 10.12 -18.23 -1.69
CA SER A 112 11.35 -18.11 -2.47
C SER A 112 12.09 -16.85 -2.04
N ALA A 113 13.32 -17.02 -1.57
CA ALA A 113 14.26 -15.95 -1.28
C ALA A 113 14.95 -15.43 -2.55
N GLY A 114 14.23 -15.36 -3.67
CA GLY A 114 14.71 -14.61 -4.83
C GLY A 114 15.00 -13.16 -4.43
N ASP A 115 15.61 -12.37 -5.32
CA ASP A 115 15.91 -10.95 -5.09
C ASP A 115 14.61 -10.14 -4.95
N VAL A 116 13.98 -10.28 -3.79
CA VAL A 116 12.82 -9.53 -3.38
C VAL A 116 13.37 -8.24 -2.81
N GLU A 117 13.21 -7.17 -3.57
CA GLU A 117 13.58 -5.83 -3.14
C GLU A 117 12.31 -5.02 -2.85
N LEU A 118 12.37 -4.20 -1.80
CA LEU A 118 11.31 -3.24 -1.50
C LEU A 118 11.49 -2.02 -2.40
N SER A 119 10.70 -1.96 -3.47
CA SER A 119 10.69 -0.86 -4.43
C SER A 119 10.39 0.48 -3.76
N GLY A 120 10.81 1.58 -4.42
CA GLY A 120 10.48 2.94 -3.98
C GLY A 120 8.96 3.18 -3.92
N ASP A 121 8.22 2.61 -4.87
CA ASP A 121 6.76 2.72 -4.95
C ASP A 121 6.05 1.99 -3.81
N LEU A 122 6.50 0.77 -3.47
CA LEU A 122 6.00 0.05 -2.30
C LEU A 122 6.29 0.81 -1.00
N ARG A 123 7.47 1.45 -0.89
CA ARG A 123 7.81 2.28 0.26
C ARG A 123 6.90 3.50 0.35
N ALA A 124 6.66 4.20 -0.76
CA ALA A 124 5.74 5.33 -0.83
C ALA A 124 4.32 4.95 -0.41
N LEU A 125 3.80 3.82 -0.92
CA LEU A 125 2.51 3.27 -0.52
C LEU A 125 2.48 2.94 0.98
N SER A 126 3.49 2.24 1.48
CA SER A 126 3.58 1.84 2.90
C SER A 126 3.55 3.04 3.85
N ALA A 127 4.25 4.11 3.51
CA ALA A 127 4.26 5.36 4.27
C ALA A 127 2.85 5.98 4.35
N ARG A 128 2.10 6.02 3.23
CA ARG A 128 0.73 6.54 3.21
C ARG A 128 -0.25 5.69 4.01
N MET A 129 -0.07 4.37 4.03
CA MET A 129 -0.91 3.46 4.80
C MET A 129 -0.64 3.50 6.32
N GLY A 130 0.43 4.18 6.76
CA GLY A 130 0.92 4.07 8.14
C GLY A 130 1.47 2.69 8.47
N VAL A 131 2.01 1.97 7.47
CA VAL A 131 2.56 0.62 7.60
C VAL A 131 4.04 0.66 7.28
N SER A 132 4.88 0.10 8.13
CA SER A 132 6.29 -0.13 7.79
C SER A 132 6.47 -1.54 7.25
N ILE A 133 7.13 -1.67 6.11
CA ILE A 133 7.47 -2.96 5.49
C ILE A 133 8.98 -3.12 5.51
N ARG A 134 9.46 -4.27 5.99
CA ARG A 134 10.89 -4.62 6.03
C ARG A 134 11.09 -6.06 5.59
N LEU A 135 12.28 -6.35 5.08
CA LEU A 135 12.73 -7.70 4.78
C LEU A 135 13.82 -8.08 5.78
N ASP A 136 13.69 -9.26 6.36
CA ASP A 136 14.67 -9.90 7.23
C ASP A 136 14.96 -11.31 6.69
N GLY A 137 16.01 -11.41 5.88
CA GLY A 137 16.29 -12.60 5.07
C GLY A 137 15.10 -12.95 4.16
N SER A 138 14.53 -14.14 4.34
CA SER A 138 13.35 -14.61 3.60
C SER A 138 12.02 -14.25 4.27
N THR A 139 12.00 -13.35 5.26
CA THR A 139 10.79 -12.98 5.98
C THR A 139 10.41 -11.53 5.68
N VAL A 140 9.17 -11.32 5.23
CA VAL A 140 8.60 -9.97 5.16
C VAL A 140 7.94 -9.64 6.50
N ILE A 141 8.26 -8.47 7.03
CA ILE A 141 7.76 -7.97 8.31
C ILE A 141 6.95 -6.71 8.05
N PHE A 142 5.66 -6.79 8.36
CA PHE A 142 4.76 -5.64 8.36
C PHE A 142 4.58 -5.15 9.79
N THR A 143 4.71 -3.84 9.99
CA THR A 143 4.39 -3.17 11.26
C THR A 143 3.27 -2.18 11.00
N VAL A 144 2.08 -2.47 11.53
CA VAL A 144 0.90 -1.63 11.43
C VAL A 144 0.82 -0.82 12.73
N ARG A 145 0.84 0.51 12.63
CA ARG A 145 0.52 1.39 13.77
C ARG A 145 -1.00 1.57 13.82
N ASP A 146 -1.54 1.54 15.03
CA ASP A 146 -2.94 1.88 15.27
C ASP A 146 -3.19 3.38 15.07
#